data_AF-K2D0U4-F1
#
_entry.id   AF-K2D0U4-F1
#
_cell.length_a   1.000
_cell.length_b   1.000
_cell.length_c   1.000
_cell.angle_alpha   90.00
_cell.angle_beta   90.00
_cell.angle_gamma   90.00
#
_symmetry.space_group_name_H-M   'P 1'
#
loop_
_entity.id
_entity.type
_entity.pdbx_description
1 polymer ?
#
loop_
_entity_poly.entity_id
_entity_poly.type
_entity_poly.pdbx_seq_one_letter_code
_entity_poly.pdbx_strand_id
1 'polypeptide(L)' 'MCSHYEAIKDRDRFRRQLGVEPPSDLGKHDLWPGYLGSFIRRHPHADVGDEAVPEREALNGLFGLVPHWSKW' A
#
# COMPACT_ATOMS: atom_id res chain seq x y z
N MET A 1 17.88 -9.63 -5.26
CA MET A 1 17.09 -8.44 -5.58
C MET A 1 15.84 -8.92 -6.30
N CYS A 2 14.64 -8.62 -5.80
CA CYS A 2 13.38 -9.10 -6.38
C CYS A 2 12.78 -8.01 -7.29
N SER A 3 12.59 -8.32 -8.57
CA SER A 3 12.03 -7.40 -9.58
C SER A 3 10.67 -7.85 -10.10
N HIS A 4 10.08 -8.89 -9.51
CA HIS A 4 8.76 -9.39 -9.87
C HIS A 4 8.11 -10.08 -8.67
N TYR A 5 6.84 -9.78 -8.42
CA TYR A 5 6.06 -10.49 -7.40
C TYR A 5 4.57 -10.45 -7.71
N GLU A 6 3.84 -11.35 -7.07
CA GLU A 6 2.39 -11.44 -7.14
C GLU A 6 1.74 -10.72 -5.93
N ALA A 7 0.93 -9.71 -6.20
CA ALA A 7 0.21 -8.93 -5.20
C ALA A 7 -1.02 -9.69 -4.64
N ILE A 8 -1.63 -9.15 -3.58
CA ILE A 8 -2.85 -9.73 -3.01
C ILE A 8 -4.06 -9.39 -3.92
N LYS A 9 -4.68 -10.41 -4.52
CA LYS A 9 -5.94 -10.30 -5.29
C LYS A 9 -7.20 -10.19 -4.43
N ASP A 10 -7.17 -10.79 -3.23
CA ASP A 10 -8.34 -10.95 -2.39
C ASP A 10 -8.42 -9.84 -1.34
N ARG A 11 -9.49 -9.06 -1.40
CA ARG A 11 -9.77 -7.96 -0.45
C ARG A 11 -9.86 -8.46 0.99
N ASP A 12 -10.37 -9.67 1.22
CA ASP A 12 -10.52 -10.20 2.57
C ASP A 12 -9.19 -10.60 3.20
N ARG A 13 -8.16 -10.88 2.40
CA ARG A 13 -6.81 -11.14 2.92
C ARG A 13 -6.19 -9.91 3.56
N PHE A 14 -6.47 -8.70 3.07
CA PHE A 14 -6.00 -7.46 3.71
C PHE A 14 -6.53 -7.36 5.15
N ARG A 15 -7.82 -7.63 5.34
CA ARG A 15 -8.46 -7.59 6.67
C ARG A 15 -7.96 -8.70 7.58
N ARG A 16 -8.02 -9.95 7.11
CA ARG A 16 -7.74 -11.13 7.93
C ARG A 16 -6.27 -11.33 8.25
N GLN A 17 -5.37 -11.00 7.32
CA GLN A 17 -3.94 -11.28 7.45
C GLN A 17 -3.13 -10.04 7.83
N LEU A 18 -3.56 -8.85 7.38
CA LEU A 18 -2.80 -7.60 7.58
C LEU A 18 -3.50 -6.62 8.54
N GLY A 19 -4.79 -6.84 8.86
CA GLY A 19 -5.55 -6.00 9.77
C GLY A 19 -5.78 -4.58 9.23
N VAL A 20 -5.83 -4.42 7.91
CA VAL A 20 -6.07 -3.14 7.24
C VAL A 20 -7.19 -3.27 6.21
N GLU A 21 -7.90 -2.19 5.97
CA GLU A 21 -8.82 -2.14 4.84
C GLU A 21 -8.05 -2.20 3.51
N PRO A 22 -8.57 -2.92 2.49
CA PRO A 22 -7.95 -2.97 1.17
C PRO A 22 -7.95 -1.59 0.51
N PRO A 23 -6.92 -1.25 -0.29
CA PRO A 23 -6.88 0.01 -1.02
C PRO A 23 -8.07 0.12 -1.98
N SER A 24 -8.51 1.35 -2.29
CA SER A 24 -9.68 1.59 -3.14
C SER A 24 -9.64 0.79 -4.44
N ASP A 25 -8.50 0.85 -5.14
CA ASP A 25 -8.13 -0.03 -6.24
C ASP A 25 -7.10 -1.07 -5.75
N LEU A 26 -7.26 -2.35 -6.13
CA LEU A 26 -6.27 -3.39 -5.84
C LEU A 26 -5.05 -3.32 -6.76
N GLY A 27 -5.16 -2.61 -7.89
CA GLY A 27 -4.09 -2.49 -8.86
C GLY A 27 -3.77 -3.80 -9.57
N LYS A 28 -2.52 -3.93 -10.04
CA LYS A 28 -2.06 -5.10 -10.79
C LYS A 28 -1.66 -6.23 -9.84
N HIS A 29 -2.03 -7.45 -10.18
CA HIS A 29 -1.53 -8.64 -9.49
C HIS A 29 -0.07 -8.92 -9.83
N ASP A 30 0.27 -8.89 -11.12
CA ASP A 30 1.62 -9.16 -11.61
C ASP A 30 2.42 -7.86 -11.60
N LEU A 31 3.29 -7.68 -10.60
CA LEU A 31 3.97 -6.41 -10.32
C LEU A 31 5.43 -6.44 -10.75
N TRP A 32 5.82 -5.37 -11.43
CA TRP A 32 7.18 -5.07 -11.90
C TRP A 32 7.57 -3.64 -11.50
N PRO A 33 8.87 -3.31 -11.42
CA PRO A 33 9.33 -1.95 -11.19
C PRO A 33 8.65 -0.95 -12.11
N GLY A 34 8.18 0.17 -11.55
CA GLY A 34 7.44 1.21 -12.27
C GLY A 34 5.91 1.06 -12.23
N TYR A 35 5.37 -0.08 -11.77
CA TYR A 35 3.91 -0.23 -11.58
C TYR A 35 3.44 0.33 -10.23
N LEU A 36 2.16 0.71 -10.17
CA LEU A 36 1.49 1.01 -8.90
C LEU A 36 1.06 -0.31 -8.24
N GLY A 37 1.57 -0.53 -7.03
CA GLY A 37 1.25 -1.69 -6.19
C GLY A 37 0.81 -1.27 -4.80
N SER A 38 0.08 -2.13 -4.11
CA SER A 38 -0.37 -1.86 -2.75
C SER A 38 0.78 -1.95 -1.76
N PHE A 39 0.83 -1.01 -0.82
CA PHE A 39 1.73 -1.00 0.33
C PHE A 39 0.98 -0.54 1.58
N ILE A 40 1.52 -0.86 2.75
CA ILE A 40 0.93 -0.49 4.04
C ILE A 40 1.84 0.52 4.73
N ARG A 41 1.26 1.59 5.28
CA ARG A 41 1.98 2.58 6.09
C ARG A 41 1.17 2.96 7.34
N ARG A 42 1.82 3.61 8.30
CA ARG A 42 1.13 4.28 9.41
C ARG A 42 0.26 5.40 8.84
N HIS A 43 -0.98 5.50 9.33
CA HIS A 43 -1.86 6.58 8.92
C HIS A 43 -1.29 7.94 9.41
N PRO A 44 -1.30 9.01 8.60
CA PRO A 44 -0.73 10.31 9.00
C PRO A 44 -1.32 10.92 10.27
N HIS A 45 -2.56 10.51 10.61
CA HIS A 45 -3.30 10.99 11.78
C HIS A 45 -3.46 9.93 12.89
N ALA A 46 -2.66 8.86 12.88
CA ALA A 46 -2.77 7.78 13.86
C ALA A 46 -2.62 8.25 15.33
N ASP A 47 -1.95 9.38 15.56
CA ASP A 47 -1.69 9.93 16.90
C ASP A 47 -2.78 10.90 17.41
N VAL A 48 -3.81 11.17 16.62
CA VAL A 48 -4.87 12.12 16.97
C VAL A 48 -5.83 11.56 18.04
N GLY A 49 -5.81 10.24 18.28
CA GLY A 49 -6.65 9.59 19.29
C GLY A 49 -8.13 9.46 18.90
N ASP A 50 -8.45 9.73 17.63
CA ASP A 50 -9.77 9.51 17.05
C ASP A 50 -9.92 8.03 16.65
N GLU A 51 -10.91 7.36 17.21
CA GLU A 51 -11.22 5.94 16.93
C GLU A 51 -11.58 5.70 15.45
N ALA A 52 -12.05 6.72 14.74
CA ALA A 52 -12.35 6.63 13.31
C ALA A 52 -11.08 6.54 12.44
N VAL A 53 -9.90 6.85 12.99
CA VAL A 53 -8.63 6.82 12.27
C VAL A 53 -7.91 5.49 12.53
N PRO A 54 -7.72 4.63 11.49
CA PRO A 54 -6.98 3.40 11.68
C PRO A 54 -5.50 3.68 11.93
N GLU A 55 -4.83 2.80 12.67
CA GLU A 55 -3.39 2.91 12.93
C GLU A 55 -2.56 2.84 11.63
N ARG A 56 -3.01 1.99 10.70
CA ARG A 56 -2.34 1.72 9.42
C ARG A 56 -3.36 1.71 8.28
N GLU A 57 -2.90 2.10 7.10
CA GLU A 57 -3.70 2.11 5.88
C GLU A 57 -2.96 1.39 4.75
N ALA A 58 -3.71 0.71 3.88
CA ALA A 58 -3.20 0.19 2.62
C ALA A 58 -3.51 1.19 1.50
N LEU A 59 -2.49 1.57 0.75
CA LEU A 59 -2.58 2.50 -0.38
C LEU A 59 -1.82 1.93 -1.57
N ASN A 60 -2.07 2.47 -2.77
CA ASN A 60 -1.25 2.17 -3.94
C ASN A 60 -0.15 3.21 -4.12
N GLY A 61 1.07 2.75 -4.41
CA GLY A 61 2.25 3.58 -4.62
C GLY A 61 3.18 2.97 -5.66
N LEU A 62 4.13 3.77 -6.13
CA LEU A 62 5.08 3.35 -7.16
C LEU A 62 6.04 2.29 -6.62
N PHE A 63 6.13 1.15 -7.31
CA PHE A 63 7.18 0.18 -7.07
C PHE A 63 8.51 0.71 -7.65
N GLY A 64 9.19 1.50 -6.85
CA GLY A 64 10.40 2.22 -7.20
C GLY A 64 10.39 3.58 -6.53
N LEU A 65 11.18 3.75 -5.47
CA LEU A 65 11.21 4.99 -4.72
C LEU A 65 11.75 6.12 -5.60
N VAL A 66 10.96 7.18 -5.75
CA VAL A 66 11.40 8.43 -6.37
C VAL A 66 11.98 9.33 -5.28
N PRO A 67 13.25 9.76 -5.39
CA PRO A 67 13.83 10.67 -4.42
C PRO A 67 13.09 12.01 -4.43
N HIS A 68 12.77 12.57 -3.26
CA HIS A 68 11.99 13.81 -3.18
C HIS A 68 12.64 15.03 -3.88
N TRP A 69 13.95 15.00 -4.12
CA TRP A 69 14.72 16.07 -4.79
C TRP A 69 14.77 15.93 -6.31
N SER A 70 14.25 14.84 -6.88
CA SER A 70 14.22 14.65 -8.33
C SER A 70 13.33 15.69 -8.99
N LYS A 71 13.82 16.31 -10.05
CA LYS A 71 13.04 17.24 -10.88
C LYS A 71 12.53 16.46 -12.09
N TRP A 72 11.38 15.83 -11.96
CA TRP A 72 10.67 15.24 -13.10
C TRP A 72 9.86 16.32 -13.81
#